data_AF-A0AAD5SEE4-F1
#
_entry.id   AF-A0AAD5SEE4-F1
#
_cell.length_a   1.000
_cell.length_b   1.000
_cell.length_c   1.000
_cell.angle_alpha   90.00
_cell.angle_beta   90.00
_cell.angle_gamma   90.00
#
_symmetry.space_group_name_H-M   'P 1'
#
loop_
_entity.id
_entity.type
_entity.pdbx_description
1 polymer ?
#
loop_
_entity_poly.entity_id
_entity_poly.type
_entity_poly.pdbx_seq_one_letter_code
_entity_poly.pdbx_strand_id
1 'polypeptide(L)'
;MTTKTDEFAGLPPALKADIVRTISRYPDTANTFTKLYKHFTTSSDSQPPAKKRKLENGNGADSVGSEGLGELLYTLQDISIQSPARKKLDINIHTVGVTLTGKGGSTEFTITKTSLKHLLCLPTPNKTKPHYTICLLSDNGEHLIFGFDDKGSNLRLLDQTDKSSVVLDKSVSAKEKITAALGTLLKRGAAWEEPDKRLYAKCGKKYPFLSCYVKAKEGHLYFLTTGLFFGYKKPIIHIPHEDLCKLDIMGVTGRTFNFVLETNNGESHEFAMIEAADQNVVSAFMTHCHDLALKRVHEEGGEV
;
A
#
# COMPACT_ATOMS: atom_id res chain seq x y z
N MET A 1 -40.30 35.73 13.79
CA MET A 1 -39.75 34.88 12.72
C MET A 1 -38.33 35.35 12.42
N THR A 2 -37.35 34.85 13.18
CA THR A 2 -35.93 35.18 13.03
C THR A 2 -35.33 34.24 11.98
N THR A 3 -34.83 34.80 10.89
CA THR A 3 -34.32 34.07 9.73
C THR A 3 -33.04 33.29 10.08
N LYS A 4 -33.00 31.99 9.75
CA LYS A 4 -31.88 31.02 9.92
C LYS A 4 -30.54 31.42 9.24
N THR A 5 -30.42 32.64 8.74
CA THR A 5 -29.34 33.12 7.88
C THR A 5 -28.16 33.73 8.64
N ASP A 6 -28.25 33.87 9.96
CA ASP A 6 -27.23 34.51 10.80
C ASP A 6 -26.24 33.54 11.47
N GLU A 7 -26.48 32.23 11.40
CA GLU A 7 -25.70 31.23 12.16
C GLU A 7 -24.27 30.99 11.62
N PHE A 8 -23.94 31.53 10.44
CA PHE A 8 -22.66 31.37 9.74
C PHE A 8 -21.97 32.71 9.40
N ALA A 9 -22.18 33.75 10.20
CA ALA A 9 -21.73 35.11 9.90
C ALA A 9 -20.19 35.27 9.70
N GLY A 10 -19.38 34.39 10.29
CA GLY A 10 -17.91 34.42 10.18
C GLY A 10 -17.34 33.76 8.92
N LEU A 11 -18.17 33.21 8.03
CA LEU A 11 -17.71 32.57 6.80
C LEU A 11 -17.64 33.55 5.61
N PRO A 12 -16.72 33.32 4.65
CA PRO A 12 -16.72 34.05 3.39
C PRO A 12 -18.09 34.01 2.69
N PRO A 13 -18.54 35.11 2.05
CA PRO A 13 -19.88 35.20 1.47
C PRO A 13 -20.23 34.08 0.48
N ALA A 14 -19.27 33.67 -0.35
CA ALA A 14 -19.45 32.58 -1.32
C ALA A 14 -19.72 31.24 -0.62
N LEU A 15 -18.95 30.92 0.43
CA LEU A 15 -19.11 29.69 1.19
C LEU A 15 -20.42 29.67 1.98
N LYS A 16 -20.80 30.82 2.56
CA LYS A 16 -22.10 30.98 3.23
C LYS A 16 -23.25 30.73 2.25
N ALA A 17 -23.18 31.26 1.03
CA ALA A 17 -24.19 31.04 -0.01
C ALA A 17 -24.30 29.56 -0.41
N ASP A 18 -23.17 28.86 -0.57
CA ASP A 18 -23.14 27.44 -0.90
C ASP A 18 -23.74 26.56 0.20
N ILE A 19 -23.44 26.85 1.47
CA ILE A 19 -24.02 26.16 2.63
C ILE A 19 -25.53 26.38 2.68
N VAL A 20 -26.00 27.62 2.52
CA VAL A 20 -27.43 27.94 2.51
C VAL A 20 -28.16 27.24 1.36
N ARG A 21 -27.57 27.22 0.16
CA ARG A 21 -28.12 26.49 -1.00
C ARG A 21 -28.19 24.99 -0.73
N THR A 22 -27.17 24.42 -0.09
CA THR A 22 -27.12 22.99 0.23
C THR A 22 -28.15 22.61 1.29
N ILE A 23 -28.31 23.42 2.34
CA ILE A 23 -29.33 23.23 3.38
C ILE A 23 -30.74 23.35 2.80
N SER A 24 -30.94 24.28 1.86
CA SER A 24 -32.23 24.46 1.18
C SER A 24 -32.60 23.25 0.31
N ARG A 25 -31.60 22.59 -0.29
CA ARG A 25 -31.78 21.40 -1.12
C ARG A 25 -31.87 20.11 -0.30
N TYR A 26 -31.21 20.07 0.86
CA TYR A 26 -31.12 18.92 1.76
C TYR A 26 -31.25 19.37 3.23
N PRO A 27 -32.49 19.52 3.77
CA PRO A 27 -32.72 20.08 5.10
C PRO A 27 -32.01 19.34 6.25
N ASP A 28 -31.82 18.03 6.11
CA ASP A 28 -31.18 17.17 7.12
C ASP A 28 -29.70 17.52 7.37
N THR A 29 -29.06 18.23 6.44
CA THR A 29 -27.64 18.63 6.54
C THR A 29 -27.41 19.82 7.48
N ALA A 30 -28.47 20.55 7.88
CA ALA A 30 -28.36 21.78 8.66
C ALA A 30 -27.62 21.59 10.01
N ASN A 31 -27.91 20.50 10.71
CA ASN A 31 -27.32 20.22 12.01
C ASN A 31 -25.82 19.92 11.90
N THR A 32 -25.41 19.23 10.82
CA THR A 32 -24.01 18.86 10.56
C THR A 32 -23.16 20.10 10.30
N PHE A 33 -23.62 21.01 9.43
CA PHE A 33 -22.90 22.27 9.15
C PHE A 33 -22.78 23.15 10.40
N THR A 34 -23.83 23.21 11.23
CA THR A 34 -23.83 23.99 12.48
C THR A 34 -22.82 23.45 13.49
N LYS A 35 -22.75 22.12 13.66
CA LYS A 35 -21.78 21.46 14.55
C LYS A 35 -20.33 21.72 14.10
N LEU A 36 -20.07 21.61 12.80
CA LEU A 36 -18.77 21.91 12.21
C LEU A 36 -18.36 23.36 12.45
N TYR A 37 -19.25 24.31 12.15
CA TYR A 37 -18.96 25.74 12.33
C TYR A 37 -18.64 26.08 13.79
N LYS A 38 -19.40 25.54 14.76
CA LYS A 38 -19.14 25.73 16.20
C LYS A 38 -17.83 25.10 16.63
N HIS A 39 -17.49 23.91 16.13
CA HIS A 39 -16.24 23.24 16.49
C HIS A 39 -15.01 24.09 16.14
N PHE A 40 -14.99 24.70 14.94
CA PHE A 40 -13.83 25.49 14.49
C PHE A 40 -13.81 26.92 15.01
N THR A 41 -14.96 27.48 15.42
CA THR A 41 -15.02 28.86 15.94
C THR A 41 -14.88 28.94 17.46
N THR A 42 -15.08 27.85 18.19
CA THR A 42 -14.91 27.80 19.65
C THR A 42 -13.42 27.73 20.06
N SER A 43 -12.50 27.47 19.12
CA SER A 43 -11.06 27.30 19.39
C SER A 43 -10.21 28.55 19.16
N SER A 44 -10.80 29.71 18.90
CA SER A 44 -10.07 30.96 18.66
C SER A 44 -10.47 32.07 19.63
N ASP A 45 -10.18 31.90 20.92
CA ASP A 45 -9.98 33.05 21.80
C ASP A 45 -9.02 32.69 22.94
N SER A 46 -7.73 33.05 22.76
CA SER A 46 -6.72 33.42 23.78
C SER A 46 -5.29 32.94 23.44
N GLN A 47 -4.42 33.92 23.15
CA GLN A 47 -2.97 33.92 23.41
C GLN A 47 -2.67 35.19 24.27
N PRO A 48 -1.51 35.40 24.94
CA PRO A 48 -0.16 34.75 24.87
C PRO A 48 0.53 34.61 26.28
N PRO A 49 1.88 34.59 26.50
CA PRO A 49 3.05 33.96 25.84
C PRO A 49 3.98 33.10 26.79
N ALA A 50 4.92 32.39 26.16
CA ALA A 50 6.14 31.71 26.67
C ALA A 50 6.58 31.81 28.15
N LYS A 51 6.82 30.64 28.80
CA LYS A 51 7.86 30.41 29.82
C LYS A 51 8.14 28.90 30.05
N LYS A 52 9.39 28.59 30.39
CA LYS A 52 10.04 27.27 30.50
C LYS A 52 9.49 26.35 31.63
N ARG A 53 9.54 25.03 31.36
CA ARG A 53 9.73 23.85 32.24
C ARG A 53 8.70 23.56 33.35
N LYS A 54 8.19 22.31 33.39
CA LYS A 54 8.51 21.29 34.42
C LYS A 54 8.01 19.89 34.01
N LEU A 55 8.82 18.85 34.27
CA LEU A 55 8.39 17.45 34.27
C LEU A 55 7.39 17.25 35.41
N GLU A 56 6.28 16.56 35.13
CA GLU A 56 5.61 15.72 36.12
C GLU A 56 5.05 14.48 35.43
N ASN A 57 5.38 13.33 36.03
CA ASN A 57 4.99 11.99 35.62
C ASN A 57 3.48 11.82 35.84
N GLY A 58 2.73 11.49 34.79
CA GLY A 58 1.34 11.09 34.89
C GLY A 58 0.96 10.25 33.68
N ASN A 59 0.75 8.95 33.91
CA ASN A 59 0.20 8.01 32.93
C ASN A 59 -1.15 8.52 32.41
N GLY A 60 -1.22 8.79 31.12
CA GLY A 60 -2.45 9.15 30.41
C GLY A 60 -2.11 9.29 28.93
N ALA A 61 -2.13 8.17 28.21
CA ALA A 61 -1.93 8.14 26.77
C ALA A 61 -3.19 8.67 26.07
N ASP A 62 -3.25 9.97 25.83
CA ASP A 62 -4.21 10.55 24.89
C ASP A 62 -3.62 10.56 23.48
N SER A 63 -4.02 9.54 22.73
CA SER A 63 -3.69 9.27 21.35
C SER A 63 -4.56 10.09 20.39
N VAL A 64 -4.08 11.26 20.00
CA VAL A 64 -4.63 11.96 18.83
C VAL A 64 -4.04 11.28 17.57
N GLY A 65 -4.81 10.40 16.92
CA GLY A 65 -4.44 9.83 15.62
C GLY A 65 -4.95 8.42 15.26
N SER A 66 -6.05 7.93 15.85
CA SER A 66 -6.62 6.60 15.57
C SER A 66 -8.15 6.60 15.35
N GLU A 67 -8.78 7.77 15.26
CA GLU A 67 -10.24 7.85 15.08
C GLU A 67 -10.62 7.23 13.73
N GLY A 68 -11.42 6.15 13.77
CA GLY A 68 -11.95 5.48 12.59
C GLY A 68 -11.18 4.25 12.09
N LEU A 69 -10.03 3.88 12.68
CA LEU A 69 -9.29 2.67 12.28
C LEU A 69 -9.72 1.37 13.01
N GLY A 70 -10.59 1.52 13.99
CA GLY A 70 -11.12 0.43 14.82
C GLY A 70 -10.08 -0.10 15.80
N GLU A 71 -10.24 -1.37 16.22
CA GLU A 71 -9.38 -1.99 17.24
C GLU A 71 -7.97 -2.26 16.68
N LEU A 72 -6.96 -2.02 17.52
CA LEU A 72 -5.57 -2.39 17.25
C LEU A 72 -5.40 -3.90 17.51
N LEU A 73 -5.04 -4.66 16.48
CA LEU A 73 -4.91 -6.11 16.54
C LEU A 73 -3.47 -6.55 16.75
N TYR A 74 -2.53 -5.94 16.03
CA TYR A 74 -1.12 -6.32 16.06
C TYR A 74 -0.18 -5.12 16.03
N THR A 75 1.00 -5.27 16.63
CA THR A 75 2.10 -4.31 16.48
C THR A 75 3.38 -5.05 16.08
N LEU A 76 3.93 -4.71 14.92
CA LEU A 76 5.27 -5.09 14.51
C LEU A 76 6.25 -3.98 14.89
N GLN A 77 7.16 -4.29 15.79
CA GLN A 77 8.06 -3.28 16.33
C GLN A 77 9.31 -3.12 15.48
N ASP A 78 9.80 -1.88 15.43
CA ASP A 78 11.16 -1.56 15.03
C ASP A 78 11.48 -1.99 13.57
N ILE A 79 10.51 -1.79 12.67
CA ILE A 79 10.59 -2.20 11.26
C ILE A 79 11.30 -1.13 10.43
N SER A 80 12.25 -1.55 9.59
CA SER A 80 12.93 -0.66 8.66
C SER A 80 12.05 -0.40 7.42
N ILE A 81 11.28 0.68 7.47
CA ILE A 81 10.40 1.12 6.39
C ILE A 81 11.21 1.67 5.22
N GLN A 82 10.83 1.31 4.00
CA GLN A 82 11.42 1.82 2.75
C GLN A 82 10.55 2.90 2.10
N SER A 83 9.22 2.76 2.21
CA SER A 83 8.20 3.72 1.76
C SER A 83 7.06 3.72 2.78
N PRO A 84 6.47 4.87 3.13
CA PRO A 84 6.64 6.20 2.51
C PRO A 84 7.88 6.97 2.94
N ALA A 85 8.44 6.67 4.12
CA ALA A 85 9.65 7.30 4.64
C ALA A 85 10.69 6.23 5.01
N ARG A 86 11.95 6.46 4.63
CA ARG A 86 13.04 5.53 4.93
C ARG A 86 13.50 5.68 6.38
N LYS A 87 12.76 5.08 7.31
CA LYS A 87 12.97 5.20 8.76
C LYS A 87 12.57 3.91 9.49
N LYS A 88 13.13 3.71 10.69
CA LYS A 88 12.72 2.63 11.59
C LYS A 88 11.46 3.06 12.37
N LEU A 89 10.34 2.37 12.16
CA LEU A 89 9.01 2.68 12.71
C LEU A 89 8.31 1.39 13.17
N ASP A 90 7.34 1.53 14.06
CA ASP A 90 6.43 0.44 14.40
C ASP A 90 5.27 0.42 13.41
N ILE A 91 4.84 -0.77 12.99
CA ILE A 91 3.67 -0.98 12.15
C ILE A 91 2.53 -1.47 13.06
N ASN A 92 1.48 -0.67 13.19
CA ASN A 92 0.30 -0.97 13.98
C ASN A 92 -0.83 -1.38 13.04
N ILE A 93 -1.30 -2.62 13.17
CA ILE A 93 -2.31 -3.21 12.31
C ILE A 93 -3.64 -3.16 13.04
N HIS A 94 -4.57 -2.37 12.53
CA HIS A 94 -5.92 -2.19 13.04
C HIS A 94 -6.93 -2.94 12.18
N THR A 95 -8.16 -3.10 12.68
CA THR A 95 -9.24 -3.77 11.94
C THR A 95 -9.52 -3.22 10.54
N VAL A 96 -9.37 -1.89 10.33
CA VAL A 96 -9.63 -1.26 9.03
C VAL A 96 -8.45 -0.48 8.45
N GLY A 97 -7.21 -0.72 8.92
CA GLY A 97 -6.04 -0.08 8.33
C GLY A 97 -4.75 -0.33 9.09
N VAL A 98 -3.71 0.40 8.70
CA VAL A 98 -2.38 0.35 9.31
C VAL A 98 -1.91 1.76 9.61
N THR A 99 -1.28 1.95 10.77
CA THR A 99 -0.54 3.18 11.09
C THR A 99 0.94 2.87 11.30
N LEU A 100 1.79 3.85 10.97
CA LEU A 100 3.21 3.82 11.32
C LEU A 100 3.46 4.80 12.45
N THR A 101 4.10 4.35 13.53
CA THR A 101 4.42 5.20 14.68
C THR A 101 5.92 5.27 14.95
N GLY A 102 6.41 6.46 15.27
CA GLY A 102 7.78 6.68 15.70
C GLY A 102 7.99 6.39 17.19
N LYS A 103 9.25 6.51 17.65
CA LYS A 103 9.67 6.26 19.05
C LYS A 103 9.05 7.17 20.11
N GLY A 104 8.19 8.12 19.73
CA GLY A 104 7.42 8.98 20.63
C GLY A 104 5.92 8.71 20.61
N GLY A 105 5.47 7.64 19.93
CA GLY A 105 4.05 7.31 19.79
C GLY A 105 3.28 8.15 18.77
N SER A 106 3.91 9.15 18.14
CA SER A 106 3.29 9.95 17.09
C SER A 106 3.06 9.12 15.82
N THR A 107 1.83 9.14 15.32
CA THR A 107 1.48 8.58 14.01
C THR A 107 2.13 9.40 12.89
N GLU A 108 2.97 8.75 12.08
CA GLU A 108 3.70 9.36 10.96
C GLU A 108 3.06 9.05 9.61
N PHE A 109 2.29 7.96 9.52
CA PHE A 109 1.62 7.53 8.30
C PHE A 109 0.40 6.68 8.62
N THR A 110 -0.61 6.71 7.76
CA THR A 110 -1.83 5.90 7.86
C THR A 110 -2.24 5.43 6.49
N ILE A 111 -2.58 4.14 6.37
CA ILE A 111 -3.17 3.54 5.18
C ILE A 111 -4.43 2.79 5.57
N THR A 112 -5.54 3.06 4.88
CA THR A 112 -6.84 2.45 5.19
C THR A 112 -7.06 1.20 4.35
N LYS A 113 -7.79 0.22 4.88
CA LYS A 113 -8.17 -1.00 4.18
C LYS A 113 -8.93 -0.71 2.88
N THR A 114 -9.71 0.38 2.84
CA THR A 114 -10.44 0.82 1.64
C THR A 114 -9.50 1.33 0.53
N SER A 115 -8.41 2.01 0.88
CA SER A 115 -7.42 2.49 -0.09
C SER A 115 -6.49 1.39 -0.62
N LEU A 116 -6.38 0.25 0.08
CA LEU A 116 -5.53 -0.87 -0.34
C LEU A 116 -6.10 -1.57 -1.57
N LYS A 117 -5.28 -1.63 -2.63
CA LYS A 117 -5.57 -2.38 -3.85
C LYS A 117 -4.86 -3.74 -3.86
N HIS A 118 -3.57 -3.74 -3.56
CA HIS A 118 -2.72 -4.94 -3.70
C HIS A 118 -1.84 -5.15 -2.47
N LEU A 119 -1.72 -6.42 -2.05
CA LEU A 119 -0.84 -6.85 -0.97
C LEU A 119 0.13 -7.89 -1.54
N LEU A 120 1.40 -7.50 -1.70
CA LEU A 120 2.42 -8.34 -2.31
C LEU A 120 3.40 -8.84 -1.26
N CYS A 121 3.81 -10.11 -1.39
CA CYS A 121 4.91 -10.69 -0.62
C CYS A 121 5.99 -11.22 -1.58
N LEU A 122 7.05 -10.43 -1.76
CA LEU A 122 8.04 -10.66 -2.80
C LEU A 122 9.39 -11.08 -2.19
N PRO A 123 10.11 -12.04 -2.78
CA PRO A 123 11.49 -12.31 -2.39
C PRO A 123 12.36 -11.10 -2.72
N THR A 124 13.18 -10.72 -1.75
CA THR A 124 14.01 -9.53 -1.86
C THR A 124 15.22 -9.80 -2.75
N PRO A 125 15.47 -8.96 -3.77
CA PRO A 125 16.57 -9.16 -4.71
C PRO A 125 17.92 -9.20 -4.01
N ASN A 126 18.83 -10.00 -4.56
CA ASN A 126 20.23 -10.07 -4.15
C ASN A 126 20.47 -10.45 -2.68
N LYS A 127 19.48 -11.09 -2.04
CA LYS A 127 19.61 -11.64 -0.68
C LYS A 127 19.98 -13.12 -0.74
N THR A 128 21.01 -13.49 0.02
CA THR A 128 21.52 -14.87 0.09
C THR A 128 20.68 -15.75 1.02
N LYS A 129 20.12 -15.17 2.08
CA LYS A 129 19.17 -15.81 2.98
C LYS A 129 17.74 -15.47 2.57
N PRO A 130 16.75 -16.34 2.90
CA PRO A 130 15.34 -16.01 2.68
C PRO A 130 14.99 -14.67 3.34
N HIS A 131 14.68 -13.69 2.50
CA HIS A 131 14.33 -12.33 2.90
C HIS A 131 13.20 -11.89 1.99
N TYR A 132 12.18 -11.28 2.58
CA TYR A 132 10.96 -10.88 1.88
C TYR A 132 10.76 -9.38 1.98
N THR A 133 10.13 -8.81 0.97
CA THR A 133 9.67 -7.42 0.93
C THR A 133 8.15 -7.46 0.78
N ILE A 134 7.48 -6.81 1.73
CA ILE A 134 6.03 -6.63 1.73
C ILE A 134 5.74 -5.28 1.07
N CYS A 135 4.80 -5.27 0.13
CA CYS A 135 4.29 -4.06 -0.50
C CYS A 135 2.78 -3.98 -0.31
N LEU A 136 2.32 -2.97 0.42
CA LEU A 136 0.92 -2.59 0.54
C LEU A 136 0.69 -1.42 -0.41
N LEU A 137 0.07 -1.71 -1.56
CA LEU A 137 -0.15 -0.72 -2.60
C LEU A 137 -1.53 -0.09 -2.44
N SER A 138 -1.55 1.21 -2.14
CA SER A 138 -2.76 2.03 -2.19
C SER A 138 -3.06 2.59 -3.58
N ASP A 139 -4.31 2.99 -3.78
CA ASP A 139 -4.80 3.70 -4.95
C ASP A 139 -4.32 5.16 -5.06
N ASN A 140 -4.00 5.79 -3.93
CA ASN A 140 -3.55 7.18 -3.86
C ASN A 140 -2.03 7.36 -4.10
N GLY A 141 -1.29 6.28 -4.37
CA GLY A 141 0.15 6.31 -4.61
C GLY A 141 1.03 6.39 -3.35
N GLU A 142 0.43 6.37 -2.16
CA GLU A 142 1.12 6.31 -0.87
C GLU A 142 1.28 4.87 -0.38
N HIS A 143 2.30 4.18 -0.88
CA HIS A 143 2.52 2.77 -0.59
C HIS A 143 3.33 2.57 0.71
N LEU A 144 2.99 1.51 1.45
CA LEU A 144 3.82 1.01 2.55
C LEU A 144 4.68 -0.15 2.04
N ILE A 145 6.00 0.02 2.08
CA ILE A 145 6.97 -0.99 1.64
C ILE A 145 8.03 -1.18 2.72
N PHE A 146 8.29 -2.42 3.09
CA PHE A 146 9.33 -2.79 4.05
C PHE A 146 9.81 -4.21 3.80
N GLY A 147 11.03 -4.53 4.25
CA GLY A 147 11.59 -5.86 4.09
C GLY A 147 12.16 -6.42 5.38
N PHE A 148 12.24 -7.74 5.47
CA PHE A 148 12.74 -8.47 6.63
C PHE A 148 13.35 -9.83 6.25
N ASP A 149 14.30 -10.28 7.07
CA ASP A 149 14.82 -11.66 7.03
C ASP A 149 13.77 -12.64 7.58
N ASP A 150 13.56 -13.76 6.91
CA ASP A 150 12.54 -14.73 7.34
C ASP A 150 12.91 -15.44 8.65
N LYS A 151 14.18 -15.87 8.77
CA LYS A 151 14.72 -16.61 9.91
C LYS A 151 15.95 -15.92 10.48
N GLY A 152 15.75 -14.76 11.09
CA GLY A 152 16.84 -13.96 11.64
C GLY A 152 16.55 -12.47 11.83
N SER A 153 15.31 -12.04 11.63
CA SER A 153 14.94 -10.62 11.79
C SER A 153 15.06 -10.13 13.24
N ASN A 154 14.84 -11.01 14.22
CA ASN A 154 14.67 -10.67 15.65
C ASN A 154 13.62 -9.56 15.86
N LEU A 155 12.67 -9.43 14.92
CA LEU A 155 11.55 -8.51 15.05
C LEU A 155 10.58 -9.01 16.12
N ARG A 156 9.84 -8.10 16.73
CA ARG A 156 8.82 -8.46 17.70
C ARG A 156 7.44 -8.18 17.13
N LEU A 157 6.58 -9.20 17.15
CA LEU A 157 5.16 -9.11 16.83
C LEU A 157 4.38 -9.23 18.14
N LEU A 158 3.62 -8.19 18.48
CA LEU A 158 2.66 -8.20 19.59
C LEU A 158 1.28 -8.50 19.02
N ASP A 159 0.57 -9.43 19.65
CA ASP A 159 -0.86 -9.62 19.47
C ASP A 159 -1.58 -8.89 20.62
N GLN A 160 -2.39 -7.91 20.27
CA GLN A 160 -3.07 -7.07 21.26
C GLN A 160 -4.36 -7.72 21.78
N THR A 161 -4.89 -8.72 21.07
CA THR A 161 -6.14 -9.39 21.43
C THR A 161 -5.95 -10.31 22.63
N ASP A 162 -4.83 -11.03 22.68
CA ASP A 162 -4.45 -11.91 23.79
C ASP A 162 -3.28 -11.38 24.64
N LYS A 163 -2.75 -10.20 24.27
CA LYS A 163 -1.60 -9.53 24.90
C LYS A 163 -0.33 -10.39 24.90
N SER A 164 -0.19 -11.27 23.91
CA SER A 164 1.00 -12.07 23.71
C SER A 164 2.05 -11.35 22.86
N SER A 165 3.28 -11.86 22.88
CA SER A 165 4.33 -11.38 21.99
C SER A 165 5.21 -12.52 21.51
N VAL A 166 5.61 -12.46 20.25
CA VAL A 166 6.49 -13.43 19.61
C VAL A 166 7.70 -12.69 19.04
N VAL A 167 8.89 -13.22 19.34
CA VAL A 167 10.12 -12.78 18.68
C VAL A 167 10.33 -13.63 17.43
N LEU A 168 10.44 -12.97 16.28
CA LEU A 168 10.61 -13.58 14.96
C LEU A 168 12.10 -13.85 14.71
N ASP A 169 12.62 -14.84 15.43
CA ASP A 169 14.01 -15.26 15.38
C ASP A 169 14.26 -16.36 14.31
N LYS A 170 15.27 -17.21 14.50
CA LYS A 170 15.61 -18.28 13.56
C LYS A 170 14.63 -19.47 13.59
N SER A 171 13.87 -19.61 14.67
CA SER A 171 12.95 -20.74 14.91
C SER A 171 11.56 -20.53 14.31
N VAL A 172 11.18 -19.27 14.07
CA VAL A 172 9.86 -18.89 13.56
C VAL A 172 10.00 -18.26 12.18
N SER A 173 9.12 -18.62 11.23
CA SER A 173 9.05 -17.90 9.96
C SER A 173 8.42 -16.52 10.17
N ALA A 174 9.23 -15.46 10.01
CA ALA A 174 8.73 -14.10 10.02
C ALA A 174 7.72 -13.87 8.89
N LYS A 175 7.94 -14.49 7.71
CA LYS A 175 7.01 -14.40 6.59
C LYS A 175 5.62 -14.89 6.99
N GLU A 176 5.51 -16.09 7.53
CA GLU A 176 4.23 -16.68 7.92
C GLU A 176 3.51 -15.80 8.95
N LYS A 177 4.21 -15.35 10.00
CA LYS A 177 3.61 -14.53 11.06
C LYS A 177 3.20 -13.13 10.58
N ILE A 178 4.04 -12.46 9.81
CA ILE A 178 3.77 -11.11 9.30
C ILE A 178 2.63 -11.13 8.27
N THR A 179 2.63 -12.10 7.34
CA THR A 179 1.57 -12.23 6.33
C THR A 179 0.24 -12.67 6.93
N ALA A 180 0.25 -13.46 8.01
CA ALA A 180 -0.97 -13.77 8.77
C ALA A 180 -1.55 -12.52 9.45
N ALA A 181 -0.71 -11.74 10.17
CA ALA A 181 -1.16 -10.52 10.86
C ALA A 181 -1.70 -9.46 9.88
N LEU A 182 -0.96 -9.16 8.81
CA LEU A 182 -1.40 -8.23 7.76
C LEU A 182 -2.53 -8.80 6.90
N GLY A 183 -2.68 -10.13 6.85
CA GLY A 183 -3.75 -10.81 6.11
C GLY A 183 -5.15 -10.45 6.60
N THR A 184 -5.29 -9.95 7.83
CA THR A 184 -6.55 -9.37 8.35
C THR A 184 -7.07 -8.19 7.50
N LEU A 185 -6.17 -7.52 6.77
CA LEU A 185 -6.49 -6.42 5.86
C LEU A 185 -6.94 -6.89 4.48
N LEU A 186 -6.79 -8.17 4.13
CA LEU A 186 -7.28 -8.68 2.86
C LEU A 186 -8.81 -8.59 2.81
N LYS A 187 -9.33 -8.30 1.61
CA LYS A 187 -10.76 -8.43 1.31
C LYS A 187 -11.11 -9.93 1.27
N ARG A 188 -12.37 -10.27 1.57
CA ARG A 188 -12.82 -11.67 1.54
C ARG A 188 -12.56 -12.27 0.15
N GLY A 189 -11.87 -13.40 0.10
CA GLY A 189 -11.51 -14.09 -1.15
C GLY A 189 -10.26 -13.54 -1.84
N ALA A 190 -9.69 -12.43 -1.38
CA ALA A 190 -8.39 -11.96 -1.86
C ALA A 190 -7.25 -12.77 -1.23
N ALA A 191 -6.17 -12.95 -2.00
CA ALA A 191 -4.96 -13.61 -1.55
C ALA A 191 -3.76 -12.66 -1.66
N TRP A 192 -2.67 -13.02 -0.99
CA TRP A 192 -1.38 -12.37 -1.21
C TRP A 192 -0.92 -12.60 -2.65
N GLU A 193 -0.42 -11.54 -3.26
CA GLU A 193 0.20 -11.62 -4.57
C GLU A 193 1.68 -12.00 -4.42
N GLU A 194 2.07 -13.08 -5.07
CA GLU A 194 3.43 -13.62 -5.07
C GLU A 194 3.91 -13.85 -6.51
N PRO A 195 5.23 -13.95 -6.75
CA PRO A 195 5.74 -14.30 -8.05
C PRO A 195 5.25 -15.68 -8.49
N ASP A 196 4.88 -15.84 -9.76
CA ASP A 196 4.49 -17.15 -10.29
C ASP A 196 5.71 -18.06 -10.41
N LYS A 197 5.98 -18.84 -9.35
CA LYS A 197 7.10 -19.78 -9.28
C LYS A 197 7.15 -20.75 -10.46
N ARG A 198 6.00 -21.11 -11.04
CA ARG A 198 5.93 -22.06 -12.17
C ARG A 198 6.57 -21.46 -13.41
N LEU A 199 6.36 -20.17 -13.65
CA LEU A 199 6.95 -19.44 -14.76
C LEU A 199 8.49 -19.47 -14.68
N TYR A 200 9.04 -19.05 -13.54
CA TYR A 200 10.50 -18.96 -13.37
C TYR A 200 11.18 -20.33 -13.35
N ALA A 201 10.58 -21.32 -12.69
CA ALA A 201 11.14 -22.67 -12.59
C ALA A 201 11.26 -23.33 -13.96
N LYS A 202 10.26 -23.18 -14.84
CA LYS A 202 10.29 -23.71 -16.21
C LYS A 202 11.45 -23.15 -17.03
N CYS A 203 11.87 -21.92 -16.76
CA CYS A 203 12.96 -21.25 -17.46
C CYS A 203 14.32 -21.41 -16.77
N GLY A 204 14.42 -22.24 -15.71
CA GLY A 204 15.66 -22.43 -14.96
C GLY A 204 16.10 -21.21 -14.15
N LYS A 205 15.22 -20.22 -13.96
CA LYS A 205 15.56 -18.98 -13.28
C LYS A 205 15.43 -19.16 -11.76
N LYS A 206 16.58 -19.05 -11.07
CA LYS A 206 16.69 -19.27 -9.62
C LYS A 206 15.90 -18.26 -8.79
N TYR A 207 15.95 -16.98 -9.17
CA TYR A 207 15.30 -15.90 -8.41
C TYR A 207 14.16 -15.30 -9.23
N PRO A 208 12.95 -15.18 -8.66
CA PRO A 208 11.76 -14.85 -9.43
C PRO A 208 11.59 -13.33 -9.61
N PHE A 209 12.59 -12.68 -10.19
CA PHE A 209 12.58 -11.26 -10.56
C PHE A 209 13.56 -10.99 -11.70
N LEU A 210 13.33 -9.93 -12.47
CA LEU A 210 14.21 -9.45 -13.54
C LEU A 210 14.73 -8.06 -13.16
N SER A 211 16.04 -7.84 -13.25
CA SER A 211 16.61 -6.50 -13.09
C SER A 211 16.40 -5.71 -14.38
N CYS A 212 15.88 -4.49 -14.28
CA CYS A 212 15.59 -3.66 -15.45
C CYS A 212 15.50 -2.18 -15.07
N TYR A 213 15.29 -1.34 -16.08
CA TYR A 213 15.12 0.09 -15.92
C TYR A 213 13.76 0.52 -16.44
N VAL A 214 13.08 1.36 -15.67
CA VAL A 214 11.96 2.17 -16.17
C VAL A 214 12.47 3.59 -16.30
N LYS A 215 12.55 4.10 -17.53
CA LYS A 215 13.26 5.35 -17.85
C LYS A 215 14.69 5.28 -17.30
N ALA A 216 15.10 6.24 -16.47
CA ALA A 216 16.43 6.28 -15.84
C ALA A 216 16.47 5.67 -14.42
N LYS A 217 15.44 4.90 -14.02
CA LYS A 217 15.35 4.33 -12.67
C LYS A 217 15.49 2.81 -12.72
N GLU A 218 16.53 2.31 -12.07
CA GLU A 218 16.73 0.88 -11.84
C GLU A 218 15.68 0.33 -10.87
N GLY A 219 15.18 -0.85 -11.16
CA GLY A 219 14.27 -1.60 -10.30
C GLY A 219 14.20 -3.06 -10.68
N HIS A 220 13.21 -3.75 -10.11
CA HIS A 220 13.02 -5.18 -10.30
C HIS A 220 11.59 -5.44 -10.77
N LEU A 221 11.48 -6.18 -11.86
CA LEU A 221 10.22 -6.62 -12.45
C LEU A 221 9.90 -8.04 -11.96
N TYR A 222 8.68 -8.23 -11.50
CA TYR A 222 8.12 -9.46 -11.01
C TYR A 222 6.88 -9.81 -11.82
N PHE A 223 6.90 -10.95 -12.50
CA PHE A 223 5.71 -11.62 -13.00
C PHE A 223 5.02 -12.37 -11.84
N LEU A 224 3.79 -11.97 -11.56
CA LEU A 224 2.94 -12.46 -10.48
C LEU A 224 1.89 -13.43 -11.04
N THR A 225 1.24 -14.18 -10.16
CA THR A 225 0.10 -15.04 -10.57
C THR A 225 -1.10 -14.24 -11.10
N THR A 226 -1.19 -12.96 -10.73
CA THR A 226 -2.32 -12.05 -10.99
C THR A 226 -1.97 -10.88 -11.91
N GLY A 227 -0.72 -10.79 -12.38
CA GLY A 227 -0.27 -9.70 -13.24
C GLY A 227 1.24 -9.52 -13.18
N LEU A 228 1.70 -8.27 -13.09
CA LEU A 228 3.10 -7.94 -12.88
C LEU A 228 3.29 -6.76 -11.94
N PHE A 229 4.50 -6.65 -11.39
CA PHE A 229 4.91 -5.57 -10.51
C PHE A 229 6.34 -5.13 -10.79
N PHE A 230 6.57 -3.82 -10.82
CA PHE A 230 7.90 -3.20 -10.82
C PHE A 230 8.04 -2.24 -9.63
N GLY A 231 9.17 -2.37 -8.91
CA GLY A 231 9.47 -1.55 -7.74
C GLY A 231 10.91 -1.76 -7.23
N TYR A 232 11.25 -1.41 -5.99
CA TYR A 232 10.45 -0.90 -4.86
C TYR A 232 10.49 0.63 -4.71
N LYS A 233 11.20 1.31 -5.60
CA LYS A 233 11.33 2.77 -5.64
C LYS A 233 10.42 3.33 -6.72
N LYS A 234 10.00 4.59 -6.58
CA LYS A 234 9.23 5.26 -7.63
C LYS A 234 10.01 5.30 -8.96
N PRO A 235 9.37 5.01 -10.11
CA PRO A 235 7.96 4.66 -10.26
C PRO A 235 7.65 3.24 -9.77
N ILE A 236 6.55 3.09 -9.03
CA ILE A 236 5.99 1.78 -8.66
C ILE A 236 4.88 1.48 -9.65
N ILE A 237 4.96 0.35 -10.33
CA ILE A 237 4.02 -0.06 -11.37
C ILE A 237 3.48 -1.42 -10.98
N HIS A 238 2.16 -1.54 -10.88
CA HIS A 238 1.46 -2.81 -10.75
C HIS A 238 0.39 -2.84 -11.83
N ILE A 239 0.35 -3.92 -12.59
CA ILE A 239 -0.60 -4.07 -13.69
C ILE A 239 -1.19 -5.48 -13.61
N PRO A 240 -2.49 -5.62 -13.32
CA PRO A 240 -3.13 -6.92 -13.26
C PRO A 240 -3.28 -7.53 -14.66
N HIS A 241 -3.41 -8.85 -14.74
CA HIS A 241 -3.60 -9.58 -16.02
C HIS A 241 -4.83 -9.13 -16.81
N GLU A 242 -5.83 -8.56 -16.15
CA GLU A 242 -7.02 -8.01 -16.80
C GLU A 242 -6.76 -6.70 -17.52
N ASP A 243 -5.76 -5.93 -17.11
CA ASP A 243 -5.43 -4.64 -17.70
C ASP A 243 -4.37 -4.74 -18.80
N LEU A 244 -3.72 -5.90 -18.98
CA LEU A 244 -2.72 -6.11 -20.03
C LEU A 244 -3.40 -6.27 -21.40
N CYS A 245 -3.06 -5.38 -22.33
CA CYS A 245 -3.60 -5.37 -23.70
C CYS A 245 -2.60 -5.96 -24.71
N LYS A 246 -1.40 -5.39 -24.77
CA LYS A 246 -0.36 -5.76 -25.74
C LYS A 246 0.97 -5.94 -25.04
N LEU A 247 1.72 -6.96 -25.44
CA LEU A 247 3.04 -7.28 -24.91
C LEU A 247 4.01 -7.47 -26.08
N ASP A 248 5.17 -6.83 -26.02
CA ASP A 248 6.19 -6.87 -27.07
C ASP A 248 7.60 -6.99 -26.48
N ILE A 249 8.48 -7.67 -27.21
CA ILE A 249 9.92 -7.67 -26.96
C ILE A 249 10.58 -6.81 -28.05
N MET A 250 11.30 -5.78 -27.64
CA MET A 250 11.93 -4.82 -28.53
C MET A 250 13.43 -4.69 -28.25
N GLY A 251 14.17 -4.11 -29.21
CA GLY A 251 15.57 -3.74 -29.00
C GLY A 251 16.48 -4.91 -28.63
N VAL A 252 16.20 -6.11 -29.14
CA VAL A 252 16.97 -7.31 -28.83
C VAL A 252 18.40 -7.16 -29.33
N THR A 253 19.34 -7.31 -28.42
CA THR A 253 20.78 -7.38 -28.68
C THR A 253 21.32 -8.71 -28.16
N GLY A 254 22.60 -9.02 -28.42
CA GLY A 254 23.24 -10.20 -27.83
C GLY A 254 23.42 -10.15 -26.31
N ARG A 255 23.08 -9.03 -25.63
CA ARG A 255 23.27 -8.86 -24.18
C ARG A 255 21.98 -8.51 -23.44
N THR A 256 21.15 -7.65 -24.02
CA THR A 256 19.92 -7.15 -23.41
C THR A 256 18.80 -6.98 -24.42
N PHE A 257 17.57 -6.86 -23.92
CA PHE A 257 16.39 -6.47 -24.68
C PHE A 257 15.47 -5.59 -23.80
N ASN A 258 14.43 -5.03 -24.41
CA ASN A 258 13.40 -4.26 -23.72
C ASN A 258 12.07 -5.03 -23.78
N PHE A 259 11.35 -5.06 -22.67
CA PHE A 259 9.99 -5.57 -22.60
C PHE A 259 9.03 -4.38 -22.57
N VAL A 260 8.13 -4.31 -23.54
CA VAL A 260 7.16 -3.22 -23.67
C VAL A 260 5.77 -3.80 -23.47
N LEU A 261 4.95 -3.11 -22.70
CA LEU A 261 3.55 -3.43 -22.55
C LEU A 261 2.68 -2.21 -22.82
N GLU A 262 1.44 -2.48 -23.21
CA GLU A 262 0.35 -1.53 -23.31
C GLU A 262 -0.82 -2.04 -22.50
N THR A 263 -1.45 -1.16 -21.73
CA THR A 263 -2.63 -1.47 -20.92
C THR A 263 -3.91 -1.10 -21.65
N ASN A 264 -5.05 -1.64 -21.20
CA ASN A 264 -6.36 -1.38 -21.82
C ASN A 264 -6.78 0.11 -21.81
N ASN A 265 -6.20 0.92 -20.93
CA ASN A 265 -6.42 2.37 -20.88
C ASN A 265 -5.49 3.16 -21.83
N GLY A 266 -4.64 2.49 -22.62
CA GLY A 266 -3.70 3.08 -23.57
C GLY A 266 -2.38 3.56 -22.97
N GLU A 267 -2.08 3.25 -21.70
CA GLU A 267 -0.77 3.54 -21.11
C GLU A 267 0.27 2.53 -21.61
N SER A 268 1.48 3.02 -21.93
CA SER A 268 2.59 2.17 -22.35
C SER A 268 3.74 2.23 -21.35
N HIS A 269 4.26 1.05 -20.99
CA HIS A 269 5.37 0.90 -20.07
C HIS A 269 6.50 0.12 -20.73
N GLU A 270 7.69 0.70 -20.73
CA GLU A 270 8.92 0.07 -21.21
C GLU A 270 9.84 -0.29 -20.04
N PHE A 271 10.17 -1.59 -19.95
CA PHE A 271 11.18 -2.14 -19.05
C PHE A 271 12.43 -2.43 -19.87
N ALA A 272 13.40 -1.54 -19.77
CA ALA A 272 14.59 -1.56 -20.59
C ALA A 272 15.75 -2.33 -19.94
N MET A 273 16.71 -2.74 -20.77
CA MET A 273 17.99 -3.34 -20.35
C MET A 273 17.83 -4.64 -19.55
N ILE A 274 16.81 -5.45 -19.87
CA ILE A 274 16.66 -6.79 -19.32
C ILE A 274 17.73 -7.69 -19.94
N GLU A 275 18.39 -8.52 -19.13
CA GLU A 275 19.42 -9.46 -19.62
C GLU A 275 18.85 -10.45 -20.64
N ALA A 276 19.57 -10.71 -21.72
CA ALA A 276 19.13 -11.65 -22.78
C ALA A 276 18.87 -13.07 -22.24
N ALA A 277 19.54 -13.48 -21.17
CA ALA A 277 19.30 -14.75 -20.49
C ALA A 277 17.87 -14.88 -19.93
N ASP A 278 17.20 -13.75 -19.67
CA ASP A 278 15.84 -13.70 -19.12
C ASP A 278 14.74 -13.68 -20.18
N GLN A 279 15.10 -13.66 -21.47
CA GLN A 279 14.14 -13.57 -22.57
C GLN A 279 13.12 -14.71 -22.54
N ASN A 280 13.55 -15.93 -22.19
CA ASN A 280 12.66 -17.09 -22.07
C ASN A 280 11.58 -16.90 -21.00
N VAL A 281 11.89 -16.22 -19.89
CA VAL A 281 10.93 -15.95 -18.81
C VAL A 281 9.88 -14.95 -19.30
N VAL A 282 10.31 -13.90 -19.99
CA VAL A 282 9.41 -12.89 -20.58
C VAL A 282 8.51 -13.53 -21.63
N SER A 283 9.08 -14.31 -22.56
CA SER A 283 8.30 -15.03 -23.58
C SER A 283 7.26 -15.97 -22.95
N ALA A 284 7.64 -16.72 -21.91
CA ALA A 284 6.70 -17.60 -21.22
C ALA A 284 5.57 -16.82 -20.51
N PHE A 285 5.86 -15.63 -19.98
CA PHE A 285 4.85 -14.76 -19.39
C PHE A 285 3.88 -14.24 -20.46
N MET A 286 4.41 -13.83 -21.62
CA MET A 286 3.60 -13.37 -22.75
C MET A 286 2.65 -14.48 -23.25
N THR A 287 3.16 -15.71 -23.41
CA THR A 287 2.33 -16.86 -23.77
C THR A 287 1.25 -17.12 -22.72
N HIS A 288 1.61 -17.06 -21.43
CA HIS A 288 0.62 -17.23 -20.36
C HIS A 288 -0.50 -16.19 -20.42
N CYS A 289 -0.16 -14.91 -20.63
CA CYS A 289 -1.14 -13.83 -20.76
C CYS A 289 -2.05 -14.04 -21.97
N HIS A 290 -1.48 -14.45 -23.11
CA HIS A 290 -2.25 -14.77 -24.31
C HIS A 290 -3.24 -15.92 -24.07
N ASP A 291 -2.80 -17.01 -23.42
CA ASP A 291 -3.67 -18.15 -23.09
C ASP A 291 -4.81 -17.74 -22.13
N LEU A 292 -4.55 -16.83 -21.18
CA LEU A 292 -5.59 -16.28 -20.31
C LEU A 292 -6.59 -15.43 -21.10
N ALA A 293 -6.13 -14.60 -22.02
CA ALA A 293 -7.00 -13.78 -22.86
C ALA A 293 -7.91 -14.66 -23.74
N LEU A 294 -7.38 -15.73 -24.35
CA LEU A 294 -8.18 -16.67 -25.13
C LEU A 294 -9.27 -17.35 -24.30
N LYS A 295 -8.96 -17.76 -23.06
CA LYS A 295 -9.95 -18.41 -22.18
C LYS A 295 -11.11 -17.47 -21.83
N ARG A 296 -10.84 -16.20 -21.55
CA ARG A 296 -11.88 -15.20 -21.26
C ARG A 296 -12.84 -15.00 -22.44
N VAL A 297 -12.31 -14.92 -23.66
CA VAL A 297 -13.15 -14.80 -24.87
C VAL A 297 -14.08 -16.02 -25.05
N HIS A 298 -13.61 -17.23 -24.74
CA HIS A 298 -14.44 -18.43 -24.83
C HIS A 298 -15.53 -18.48 -23.74
N GLU A 299 -15.23 -18.00 -22.53
CA GLU A 299 -16.19 -17.94 -21.42
C GLU A 299 -17.28 -16.88 -21.67
N GLU A 300 -16.93 -15.74 -22.27
CA GLU A 300 -17.88 -14.67 -22.61
C GLU A 300 -18.72 -14.96 -23.87
N GLY A 301 -18.18 -15.76 -24.81
CA GLY A 301 -18.88 -16.16 -26.04
C GLY A 301 -19.76 -17.42 -25.91
N GLY A 302 -19.84 -18.02 -24.72
CA GLY A 302 -20.52 -19.30 -24.45
C GLY A 302 -21.98 -19.21 -24.00
N GLU A 303 -22.57 -18.01 -23.88
CA GLU A 303 -24.01 -17.84 -23.64
C GLU A 303 -24.72 -17.33 -24.91
N VAL A 304 -25.22 -18.27 -25.73
CA VAL A 304 -26.37 -18.07 -26.64
C VAL A 304 -27.23 -19.33 -26.65
#